data_AF-A0A8T0T7L7-F1
#
_entry.id   AF-A0A8T0T7L7-F1
#
_cell.length_a   1.000
_cell.length_b   1.000
_cell.length_c   1.000
_cell.angle_alpha   90.00
_cell.angle_beta   90.00
_cell.angle_gamma   90.00
#
_symmetry.space_group_name_H-M   'P 1'
#
loop_
_entity.id
_entity.type
_entity.pdbx_description
1 polymer ?
#
loop_
_entity_poly.entity_id
_entity_poly.type
_entity_poly.pdbx_seq_one_letter_code
_entity_poly.pdbx_strand_id
1 'polypeptide(L)'
;MLGEGPWEEGEDADDMWLKMATCVRKVASEVFGVSRGGKQEGKDTWWWNDEVQRAIKEKKECFKRLHLDKSAANIEGYKLAKRVAKRAVSVAKGKAYDDLYQRLGTKEGEKDIYRMARIRERKTRDINQIKCIKDVTDRLLVKDEDIMDRWREYFDKLFNGESEGPTLELDDSFDDTNRRFVRRIQEVEIGEALKRMKGGKAMGPDGIPIEAWRCLGDRAIV
;
A
#
# COMPACT_ATOMS: atom_id res chain seq x y z
N MET A 1 -21.44 19.50 16.99
CA MET A 1 -20.92 20.81 17.44
C MET A 1 -19.79 20.52 18.40
N LEU A 2 -18.54 20.64 17.96
CA LEU A 2 -17.38 20.54 18.85
C LEU A 2 -17.08 21.97 19.31
N GLY A 3 -17.22 22.22 20.61
CA GLY A 3 -16.99 23.54 21.19
C GLY A 3 -15.50 23.86 21.17
N GLU A 4 -15.14 24.97 20.54
CA GLU A 4 -13.82 25.58 20.63
C GLU A 4 -13.69 26.21 22.01
N GLY A 5 -12.89 25.58 22.88
CA GLY A 5 -12.44 26.19 24.13
C GLY A 5 -11.26 27.14 23.86
N PRO A 6 -11.03 28.16 24.72
CA PRO A 6 -9.94 29.10 24.55
C PRO A 6 -8.58 28.39 24.68
N TRP A 7 -7.65 28.72 23.79
CA TRP A 7 -6.30 28.17 23.76
C TRP A 7 -5.46 28.76 24.88
N GLU A 8 -4.94 27.92 25.79
CA GLU A 8 -4.05 28.34 26.87
C GLU A 8 -2.64 28.64 26.31
N GLU A 9 -2.17 29.86 26.50
CA GLU A 9 -0.80 30.28 26.16
C GLU A 9 0.21 29.64 27.12
N GLY A 10 0.85 28.55 26.70
CA GLY A 10 1.93 27.93 27.47
C GLY A 10 2.37 26.52 27.05
N GLU A 11 1.71 25.89 26.07
CA GLU A 11 2.06 24.52 25.68
C GLU A 11 3.23 24.50 24.68
N ASP A 12 4.23 23.65 24.94
CA ASP A 12 5.37 23.39 24.06
C ASP A 12 4.88 22.90 22.69
N ALA A 13 5.52 23.35 21.60
CA ALA A 13 5.09 23.04 20.23
C ALA A 13 5.02 21.53 19.96
N ASP A 14 5.89 20.77 20.61
CA ASP A 14 5.91 19.31 20.55
C ASP A 14 4.67 18.68 21.21
N ASP A 15 4.17 19.26 22.30
CA ASP A 15 2.95 18.78 22.98
C ASP A 15 1.70 19.10 22.15
N MET A 16 1.66 20.28 21.54
CA MET A 16 0.60 20.66 20.59
C MET A 16 0.56 19.72 19.38
N TRP A 17 1.72 19.43 18.79
CA TRP A 17 1.83 18.48 17.68
C TRP A 17 1.39 17.08 18.09
N LEU A 18 1.79 16.62 19.27
CA LEU A 18 1.43 15.30 19.78
C LEU A 18 -0.09 15.15 19.98
N LYS A 19 -0.76 16.19 20.52
CA LYS A 19 -2.22 16.22 20.68
C LYS A 19 -2.94 16.18 19.33
N MET A 20 -2.53 17.02 18.38
CA MET A 20 -3.09 17.03 17.02
C MET A 20 -2.90 15.68 16.32
N ALA A 21 -1.67 15.16 16.32
CA ALA A 21 -1.34 13.89 15.67
C ALA A 21 -2.12 12.71 16.29
N THR A 22 -2.35 12.74 17.60
CA THR A 22 -3.15 11.71 18.28
C THR A 22 -4.63 11.78 17.87
N CYS A 23 -5.19 12.99 17.77
CA CYS A 23 -6.55 13.19 17.29
C CYS A 23 -6.73 12.70 15.84
N VAL A 24 -5.83 13.11 14.93
CA VAL A 24 -5.86 12.72 13.51
C VAL A 24 -5.74 11.21 13.35
N ARG A 25 -4.80 10.55 14.06
CA ARG A 25 -4.66 9.08 14.00
C ARG A 25 -5.90 8.35 14.48
N LYS A 26 -6.55 8.84 15.54
CA LYS A 26 -7.78 8.25 16.08
C LYS A 26 -8.91 8.33 15.05
N VAL A 27 -9.19 9.52 14.53
CA VAL A 27 -10.25 9.74 13.53
C VAL A 27 -9.95 8.99 12.24
N ALA A 28 -8.71 9.01 11.76
CA ALA A 28 -8.31 8.27 10.56
C ALA A 28 -8.51 6.75 10.74
N SER A 29 -8.21 6.21 11.93
CA SER A 29 -8.43 4.79 12.22
C SER A 29 -9.92 4.43 12.29
N GLU A 30 -10.76 5.33 12.77
CA GLU A 30 -12.22 5.15 12.82
C GLU A 30 -12.86 5.25 11.43
N VAL A 31 -12.43 6.21 10.59
CA VAL A 31 -13.03 6.48 9.26
C VAL A 31 -12.48 5.55 8.18
N PHE A 32 -11.16 5.39 8.08
CA PHE A 32 -10.53 4.57 7.04
C PHE A 32 -10.34 3.10 7.46
N GLY A 33 -10.55 2.80 8.75
CA GLY A 33 -10.16 1.53 9.32
C GLY A 33 -8.65 1.37 9.39
N VAL A 34 -8.20 0.36 10.13
CA VAL A 34 -6.78 -0.03 10.14
C VAL A 34 -6.59 -1.11 9.08
N SER A 35 -5.81 -0.82 8.04
CA SER A 35 -5.41 -1.89 7.13
C SER A 35 -4.60 -2.92 7.94
N ARG A 36 -5.12 -4.15 8.02
CA ARG A 36 -4.28 -5.30 8.34
C ARG A 36 -3.33 -5.39 7.17
N GLY A 37 -2.11 -4.86 7.37
CA GLY A 37 -1.11 -4.70 6.31
C GLY A 37 -1.16 -5.86 5.35
N GLY A 38 -1.13 -5.55 4.05
CA GLY A 38 -1.49 -6.48 2.98
C GLY A 38 -1.02 -7.88 3.32
N LYS A 39 -1.95 -8.86 3.30
CA LYS A 39 -1.64 -10.29 3.46
C LYS A 39 -0.28 -10.47 2.81
N GLN A 40 0.74 -10.82 3.60
CA GLN A 40 1.96 -11.31 2.99
C GLN A 40 1.44 -12.42 2.10
N GLU A 41 1.36 -12.18 0.79
CA GLU A 41 1.02 -13.19 -0.19
C GLU A 41 1.88 -14.34 0.24
N GLY A 42 1.24 -15.39 0.76
CA GLY A 42 1.91 -16.41 1.55
C GLY A 42 3.08 -16.81 0.70
N LYS A 43 4.29 -16.37 1.09
CA LYS A 43 5.36 -16.25 0.10
C LYS A 43 5.49 -17.66 -0.43
N ASP A 44 5.24 -17.84 -1.72
CA ASP A 44 5.49 -19.11 -2.41
C ASP A 44 7.00 -19.27 -2.37
N THR A 45 7.47 -19.73 -1.21
CA THR A 45 8.86 -19.86 -0.84
C THR A 45 9.10 -21.35 -0.71
N TRP A 46 8.75 -22.06 -1.77
CA TRP A 46 9.10 -23.45 -2.02
C TRP A 46 10.62 -23.69 -1.93
N TRP A 47 11.43 -22.63 -1.94
CA TRP A 47 12.89 -22.62 -1.70
C TRP A 47 13.30 -22.14 -0.29
N TRP A 48 12.35 -21.93 0.64
CA TRP A 48 12.65 -21.46 2.00
C TRP A 48 12.95 -22.62 2.92
N ASN A 49 14.13 -22.58 3.53
CA ASN A 49 14.62 -23.62 4.42
C ASN A 49 15.36 -23.00 5.61
N ASP A 50 15.72 -23.83 6.58
CA ASP A 50 16.38 -23.42 7.84
C ASP A 50 17.71 -22.70 7.60
N GLU A 51 18.44 -23.08 6.55
CA GLU A 51 19.71 -22.45 6.17
C GLU A 51 19.51 -21.01 5.69
N VAL A 52 18.53 -20.79 4.81
CA VAL A 52 18.14 -19.45 4.34
C VAL A 52 17.64 -18.60 5.51
N GLN A 53 16.81 -19.16 6.39
CA GLN A 53 16.32 -18.45 7.57
C GLN A 53 17.45 -17.99 8.47
N ARG A 54 18.38 -18.89 8.79
CA ARG A 54 19.55 -18.61 9.62
C ARG A 54 20.45 -17.57 8.98
N ALA A 55 20.75 -17.68 7.69
CA ALA A 55 21.59 -16.72 6.98
C ALA A 55 20.95 -15.32 6.89
N ILE A 56 19.62 -15.25 6.71
CA ILE A 56 18.88 -13.98 6.70
C ILE A 56 18.79 -13.39 8.10
N LYS A 57 18.60 -14.21 9.14
CA LYS A 57 18.62 -13.76 10.54
C LYS A 57 19.98 -13.18 10.89
N GLU A 58 21.07 -13.87 10.56
CA GLU A 58 22.43 -13.36 10.82
C GLU A 58 22.70 -12.06 10.07
N LYS A 59 22.32 -11.96 8.79
CA LYS A 59 22.41 -10.71 8.04
C LYS A 59 21.66 -9.56 8.73
N LYS A 60 20.46 -9.82 9.27
CA LYS A 60 19.67 -8.81 9.98
C LYS A 60 20.36 -8.40 11.29
N GLU A 61 20.91 -9.35 12.05
CA GLU A 61 21.64 -9.06 13.29
C GLU A 61 22.92 -8.25 13.01
N CYS A 62 23.70 -8.61 11.99
CA CYS A 62 24.84 -7.79 11.56
C CYS A 62 24.43 -6.39 11.11
N PHE A 63 23.27 -6.24 10.45
CA PHE A 63 22.76 -4.92 10.08
C PHE A 63 22.38 -4.07 11.29
N LYS A 64 21.77 -4.66 12.33
CA LYS A 64 21.50 -3.97 13.59
C LYS A 64 22.80 -3.51 14.27
N ARG A 65 23.81 -4.38 14.35
CA ARG A 65 25.13 -4.04 14.91
C ARG A 65 25.79 -2.90 14.12
N LEU A 66 25.77 -2.97 12.80
CA LEU A 66 26.29 -1.92 11.91
C LEU A 66 25.54 -0.57 12.08
N HIS A 67 24.23 -0.62 12.35
CA HIS A 67 23.44 0.58 12.57
C HIS A 67 23.80 1.28 13.87
N LEU A 68 24.08 0.51 14.93
CA LEU A 68 24.50 1.03 16.24
C LEU A 68 25.95 1.51 16.24
N ASP A 69 26.85 0.72 15.65
CA ASP A 69 28.28 1.01 15.59
C ASP A 69 28.81 0.79 14.16
N LYS A 70 29.27 1.87 13.53
CA LYS A 70 29.80 1.89 12.17
C LYS A 70 31.29 1.53 12.10
N SER A 71 31.80 0.80 13.08
CA SER A 71 33.17 0.26 13.06
C SER A 71 33.46 -0.58 11.82
N ALA A 72 34.74 -0.60 11.41
CA ALA A 72 35.19 -1.40 10.26
C ALA A 72 34.86 -2.89 10.41
N ALA A 73 34.92 -3.41 11.64
CA ALA A 73 34.55 -4.80 11.95
C ALA A 73 33.07 -5.08 11.65
N ASN A 74 32.15 -4.20 12.05
CA ASN A 74 30.72 -4.37 11.79
C ASN A 74 30.38 -4.20 10.30
N ILE A 75 31.08 -3.31 9.59
CA ILE A 75 30.95 -3.14 8.14
C ILE A 75 31.33 -4.44 7.42
N GLU A 76 32.49 -5.02 7.74
CA GLU A 76 32.95 -6.27 7.13
C GLU A 76 32.08 -7.47 7.54
N GLY A 77 31.65 -7.54 8.79
CA GLY A 77 30.72 -8.55 9.29
C GLY A 77 29.39 -8.54 8.52
N TYR A 78 28.81 -7.36 8.30
CA TYR A 78 27.59 -7.23 7.49
C TYR A 78 27.82 -7.60 6.02
N LYS A 79 28.94 -7.19 5.40
CA LYS A 79 29.27 -7.57 4.02
C LYS A 79 29.38 -9.08 3.87
N LEU A 80 30.03 -9.77 4.83
CA LEU A 80 30.14 -11.22 4.85
C LEU A 80 28.76 -11.87 4.99
N ALA A 81 27.97 -11.48 6.00
CA ALA A 81 26.64 -12.02 6.23
C ALA A 81 25.70 -11.79 5.03
N LYS A 82 25.79 -10.62 4.36
CA LYS A 82 25.06 -10.32 3.12
C LYS A 82 25.45 -11.27 1.99
N ARG A 83 26.75 -11.57 1.81
CA ARG A 83 27.24 -12.55 0.81
C ARG A 83 26.77 -13.97 1.13
N VAL A 84 26.82 -14.38 2.40
CA VAL A 84 26.35 -15.70 2.86
C VAL A 84 24.85 -15.84 2.62
N ALA A 85 24.04 -14.86 3.01
CA ALA A 85 22.60 -14.87 2.75
C ALA A 85 22.27 -14.94 1.25
N LYS A 86 23.00 -14.18 0.41
CA LYS A 86 22.82 -14.25 -1.05
C LYS A 86 23.14 -15.65 -1.59
N ARG A 87 24.23 -16.27 -1.11
CA ARG A 87 24.61 -17.64 -1.50
C ARG A 87 23.59 -18.68 -1.05
N ALA A 88 23.17 -18.66 0.21
CA ALA A 88 22.16 -19.58 0.74
C ALA A 88 20.85 -19.50 -0.06
N VAL A 89 20.38 -18.30 -0.37
CA VAL A 89 19.18 -18.11 -1.21
C VAL A 89 19.39 -18.64 -2.63
N SER A 90 20.57 -18.42 -3.22
CA SER A 90 20.88 -18.93 -4.57
C SER A 90 20.90 -20.45 -4.61
N VAL A 91 21.54 -21.10 -3.63
CA VAL A 91 21.62 -22.56 -3.52
C VAL A 91 20.24 -23.15 -3.29
N ALA A 92 19.47 -22.59 -2.34
CA ALA A 92 18.13 -23.08 -2.04
C ALA A 92 17.17 -22.94 -3.23
N LYS A 93 17.26 -21.83 -3.98
CA LYS A 93 16.50 -21.65 -5.23
C LYS A 93 16.93 -22.63 -6.30
N GLY A 94 18.24 -22.81 -6.51
CA GLY A 94 18.78 -23.77 -7.48
C GLY A 94 18.25 -25.17 -7.20
N LYS A 95 18.44 -25.66 -5.97
CA LYS A 95 17.93 -26.96 -5.53
C LYS A 95 16.43 -27.11 -5.74
N ALA A 96 15.65 -26.10 -5.35
CA ALA A 96 14.21 -26.17 -5.54
C ALA A 96 13.86 -26.28 -7.03
N TYR A 97 14.47 -25.47 -7.91
CA TYR A 97 14.27 -25.58 -9.36
C TYR A 97 14.68 -26.95 -9.91
N ASP A 98 15.80 -27.50 -9.46
CA ASP A 98 16.25 -28.84 -9.88
C ASP A 98 15.22 -29.91 -9.48
N ASP A 99 14.73 -29.88 -8.23
CA ASP A 99 13.68 -30.79 -7.73
C ASP A 99 12.37 -30.62 -8.53
N LEU A 100 12.02 -29.38 -8.89
CA LEU A 100 10.86 -29.09 -9.74
C LEU A 100 11.05 -29.68 -11.15
N TYR A 101 12.20 -29.47 -11.80
CA TYR A 101 12.45 -30.00 -13.14
C TYR A 101 12.46 -31.52 -13.17
N GLN A 102 12.98 -32.18 -12.13
CA GLN A 102 12.89 -33.63 -11.98
C GLN A 102 11.44 -34.09 -11.90
N ARG A 103 10.59 -33.40 -11.11
CA ARG A 103 9.16 -33.71 -11.01
C ARG A 103 8.41 -33.51 -12.32
N LEU A 104 8.74 -32.47 -13.10
CA LEU A 104 8.10 -32.22 -14.39
C LEU A 104 8.28 -33.38 -15.39
N GLY A 105 9.30 -34.21 -15.22
CA GLY A 105 9.51 -35.43 -16.00
C GLY A 105 8.60 -36.61 -15.61
N THR A 106 7.83 -36.50 -14.52
CA THR A 106 6.88 -37.54 -14.07
C THR A 106 5.44 -37.20 -14.46
N LYS A 107 4.56 -38.22 -14.47
CA LYS A 107 3.13 -38.03 -14.81
C LYS A 107 2.42 -37.10 -13.81
N GLU A 108 2.89 -37.03 -12.58
CA GLU A 108 2.38 -36.15 -11.53
C GLU A 108 2.79 -34.68 -11.75
N GLY A 109 3.96 -34.44 -12.36
CA GLY A 109 4.50 -33.12 -12.66
C GLY A 109 3.81 -32.39 -13.82
N GLU A 110 3.07 -33.09 -14.67
CA GLU A 110 2.32 -32.47 -15.77
C GLU A 110 1.35 -31.38 -15.26
N LYS A 111 0.68 -31.64 -14.12
CA LYS A 111 -0.22 -30.67 -13.45
C LYS A 111 0.52 -29.45 -12.90
N ASP A 112 1.81 -29.60 -12.57
CA ASP A 112 2.62 -28.50 -12.04
C ASP A 112 2.92 -27.47 -13.15
N ILE A 113 3.10 -27.89 -14.41
CA ILE A 113 3.29 -27.00 -15.57
C ILE A 113 2.07 -26.10 -15.75
N TYR A 114 0.87 -26.69 -15.78
CA TYR A 114 -0.38 -25.93 -15.91
C TYR A 114 -0.58 -24.98 -14.73
N ARG A 115 -0.22 -25.39 -13.51
CA ARG A 115 -0.23 -24.50 -12.34
C ARG A 115 0.72 -23.32 -12.51
N MET A 116 1.96 -23.57 -12.95
CA MET A 116 2.95 -22.52 -13.20
C MET A 116 2.51 -21.54 -14.29
N ALA A 117 1.94 -22.04 -15.38
CA ALA A 117 1.37 -21.21 -16.44
C ALA A 117 0.27 -20.30 -15.91
N ARG A 118 -0.69 -20.84 -15.12
CA ARG A 118 -1.76 -20.03 -14.49
C ARG A 118 -1.23 -19.00 -13.50
N ILE A 119 -0.18 -19.31 -12.73
CA ILE A 119 0.44 -18.33 -11.82
C ILE A 119 1.08 -17.18 -12.61
N ARG A 120 1.77 -17.48 -13.71
CA ARG A 120 2.38 -16.46 -14.59
C ARG A 120 1.30 -15.57 -15.23
N GLU A 121 0.27 -16.19 -15.77
CA GLU A 121 -0.88 -15.49 -16.37
C GLU A 121 -1.55 -14.55 -15.37
N ARG A 122 -1.78 -14.99 -14.12
CA ARG A 122 -2.32 -14.12 -13.06
C ARG A 122 -1.39 -12.95 -12.76
N LYS A 123 -0.08 -13.17 -12.69
CA LYS A 123 0.89 -12.09 -12.42
C LYS A 123 0.95 -11.03 -13.51
N THR A 124 0.56 -11.35 -14.75
CA THR A 124 0.50 -10.40 -15.86
C THR A 124 -0.82 -9.63 -15.94
N ARG A 125 -1.79 -9.92 -15.06
CA ARG A 125 -3.05 -9.17 -15.03
C ARG A 125 -2.86 -7.93 -14.15
N ASP A 126 -2.99 -6.75 -14.76
CA ASP A 126 -2.99 -5.47 -14.03
C ASP A 126 -4.18 -5.36 -13.06
N ILE A 127 -5.26 -6.06 -13.36
CA ILE A 127 -6.46 -6.17 -12.54
C ILE A 127 -6.67 -7.65 -12.19
N ASN A 128 -6.24 -8.04 -10.99
CA ASN A 128 -6.37 -9.42 -10.52
C ASN A 128 -7.79 -9.78 -10.09
N GLN A 129 -8.56 -8.77 -9.66
CA GLN A 129 -9.98 -8.85 -9.31
C GLN A 129 -10.61 -7.49 -9.65
N ILE A 130 -11.61 -7.45 -10.53
CA ILE A 130 -12.47 -6.26 -10.66
C ILE A 130 -13.32 -6.26 -9.38
N LYS A 131 -12.91 -5.47 -8.39
CA LYS A 131 -13.63 -5.33 -7.11
C LYS A 131 -14.56 -4.14 -7.08
N CYS A 132 -14.77 -3.50 -8.23
CA CYS A 132 -15.71 -2.39 -8.27
C CYS A 132 -16.38 -2.23 -9.62
N ILE A 133 -17.67 -1.92 -9.55
CA ILE A 133 -18.52 -1.59 -10.68
C ILE A 133 -19.36 -0.38 -10.28
N LYS A 134 -19.62 0.51 -11.24
CA LYS A 134 -20.49 1.67 -11.02
C LYS A 134 -21.96 1.26 -11.10
N ASP A 135 -22.75 1.70 -10.13
CA ASP A 135 -24.20 1.57 -10.20
C ASP A 135 -24.81 2.53 -11.23
N VAL A 136 -26.12 2.50 -11.40
CA VAL A 136 -26.84 3.39 -12.33
C VAL A 136 -26.80 4.87 -11.91
N THR A 137 -26.39 5.18 -10.68
CA THR A 137 -26.21 6.55 -10.13
C THR A 137 -24.74 6.98 -10.07
N ASP A 138 -23.87 6.28 -10.81
CA ASP A 138 -22.42 6.49 -10.87
C ASP A 138 -21.66 6.25 -9.54
N ARG A 139 -22.30 5.59 -8.57
CA ARG A 139 -21.65 5.24 -7.29
C ARG A 139 -20.85 3.95 -7.44
N LEU A 140 -19.67 3.92 -6.82
CA LEU A 140 -18.77 2.78 -6.86
C LEU A 140 -19.24 1.69 -5.89
N LEU A 141 -19.69 0.55 -6.41
CA LEU A 141 -20.01 -0.64 -5.62
C LEU A 141 -18.72 -1.43 -5.37
N VAL A 142 -18.49 -1.86 -4.13
CA VAL A 142 -17.24 -2.53 -3.71
C VAL A 142 -17.49 -3.88 -3.03
N LYS A 143 -18.73 -4.15 -2.58
CA LYS A 143 -19.11 -5.45 -1.99
C LYS A 143 -19.45 -6.45 -3.08
N ASP A 144 -19.04 -7.70 -2.89
CA ASP A 144 -19.24 -8.77 -3.88
C ASP A 144 -20.73 -9.03 -4.16
N GLU A 145 -21.59 -8.94 -3.15
CA GLU A 145 -23.06 -9.08 -3.28
C GLU A 145 -23.63 -7.99 -4.20
N ASP A 146 -23.34 -6.72 -3.90
CA ASP A 146 -23.80 -5.57 -4.68
C ASP A 146 -23.30 -5.60 -6.13
N ILE A 147 -22.06 -6.06 -6.35
CA ILE A 147 -21.46 -6.20 -7.67
C ILE A 147 -22.18 -7.29 -8.49
N MET A 148 -22.53 -8.41 -7.86
CA MET A 148 -23.24 -9.51 -8.53
C MET A 148 -24.67 -9.12 -8.89
N ASP A 149 -25.37 -8.41 -8.01
CA ASP A 149 -26.72 -7.92 -8.30
C ASP A 149 -26.70 -6.83 -9.37
N ARG A 150 -25.70 -5.95 -9.39
CA ARG A 150 -25.50 -4.97 -10.47
C ARG A 150 -25.26 -5.62 -11.84
N TRP A 151 -24.51 -6.73 -11.88
CA TRP A 151 -24.33 -7.52 -13.11
C TRP A 151 -25.64 -8.16 -13.56
N ARG A 152 -26.43 -8.70 -12.63
CA ARG A 152 -27.75 -9.28 -12.91
C ARG A 152 -28.67 -8.23 -13.55
N GLU A 153 -28.77 -7.05 -12.94
CA GLU A 153 -29.56 -5.93 -13.46
C GLU A 153 -29.06 -5.47 -14.84
N TYR A 154 -27.75 -5.39 -15.03
CA TYR A 154 -27.16 -5.01 -16.32
C TYR A 154 -27.57 -5.98 -17.42
N PHE A 155 -27.41 -7.29 -17.20
CA PHE A 155 -27.73 -8.29 -18.21
C PHE A 155 -29.23 -8.42 -18.44
N ASP A 156 -30.04 -8.29 -17.39
CA ASP A 156 -31.50 -8.26 -17.52
C ASP A 156 -31.95 -7.09 -18.39
N LYS A 157 -31.44 -5.88 -18.12
CA LYS A 157 -31.72 -4.69 -18.94
C LYS A 157 -31.11 -4.78 -20.35
N LEU A 158 -29.94 -5.39 -20.52
CA LEU A 158 -29.26 -5.54 -21.81
C LEU A 158 -30.01 -6.48 -22.74
N PHE A 159 -30.53 -7.60 -22.21
CA PHE A 159 -31.23 -8.61 -23.00
C PHE A 159 -32.74 -8.33 -23.12
N ASN A 160 -33.33 -7.61 -22.15
CA ASN A 160 -34.78 -7.42 -22.05
C ASN A 160 -35.23 -5.94 -22.10
N GLY A 161 -34.32 -4.97 -22.22
CA GLY A 161 -34.64 -3.54 -22.24
C GLY A 161 -34.45 -2.85 -23.60
N GLU A 162 -35.32 -1.88 -23.91
CA GLU A 162 -35.22 -1.00 -25.09
C GLU A 162 -34.18 0.12 -24.83
N SER A 163 -33.28 0.37 -25.78
CA SER A 163 -32.08 1.21 -25.57
C SER A 163 -32.26 2.67 -26.04
N GLU A 164 -32.17 3.62 -25.11
CA GLU A 164 -31.80 5.02 -25.40
C GLU A 164 -30.55 5.38 -24.56
N GLY A 165 -29.46 5.77 -25.23
CA GLY A 165 -28.14 5.99 -24.60
C GLY A 165 -27.95 7.43 -24.09
N PRO A 166 -27.18 7.68 -22.99
CA PRO A 166 -26.95 9.05 -22.51
C PRO A 166 -25.53 9.58 -22.79
N THR A 167 -25.50 10.84 -23.20
CA THR A 167 -24.35 11.73 -23.40
C THR A 167 -23.79 12.22 -22.06
N LEU A 168 -22.46 12.21 -21.87
CA LEU A 168 -21.77 12.70 -20.67
C LEU A 168 -20.98 13.98 -21.02
N GLU A 169 -21.28 15.10 -20.36
CA GLU A 169 -20.44 16.31 -20.34
C GLU A 169 -19.84 16.48 -18.94
N LEU A 170 -18.56 16.86 -18.88
CA LEU A 170 -17.79 17.13 -17.67
C LEU A 170 -17.37 18.61 -17.65
N ASP A 171 -17.58 19.28 -16.53
CA ASP A 171 -17.18 20.69 -16.30
C ASP A 171 -15.99 20.75 -15.33
N ASP A 172 -14.98 21.51 -15.71
CA ASP A 172 -13.70 21.72 -15.04
C ASP A 172 -13.61 23.19 -14.63
N SER A 173 -13.47 23.50 -13.33
CA SER A 173 -12.70 24.70 -12.94
C SER A 173 -12.15 24.60 -11.53
N PHE A 174 -10.87 24.98 -11.41
CA PHE A 174 -10.11 25.13 -10.18
C PHE A 174 -9.48 26.53 -10.27
N ASP A 175 -9.61 27.37 -9.26
CA ASP A 175 -8.71 28.52 -9.11
C ASP A 175 -8.41 28.79 -7.64
N ASP A 176 -7.13 29.04 -7.39
CA ASP A 176 -6.51 29.12 -6.08
C ASP A 176 -5.40 30.19 -6.16
N THR A 177 -5.43 31.23 -5.32
CA THR A 177 -4.28 32.15 -5.23
C THR A 177 -4.17 32.95 -3.90
N ASN A 178 -3.43 32.37 -2.95
CA ASN A 178 -2.20 32.92 -2.33
C ASN A 178 -2.13 34.43 -1.92
N ARG A 179 -1.95 34.75 -0.62
CA ARG A 179 -1.23 35.99 -0.20
C ARG A 179 -0.24 35.86 0.99
N ARG A 180 1.05 36.12 0.71
CA ARG A 180 2.29 36.21 1.55
C ARG A 180 2.37 37.58 2.26
N PHE A 181 2.94 37.79 3.46
CA PHE A 181 4.37 38.12 3.75
C PHE A 181 4.69 38.08 5.27
N VAL A 182 5.55 37.22 5.87
CA VAL A 182 6.27 35.98 5.46
C VAL A 182 5.38 35.12 4.56
N ARG A 183 5.83 34.12 3.78
CA ARG A 183 4.77 33.18 3.25
C ARG A 183 4.33 32.53 4.55
N ARG A 184 3.25 33.03 5.15
CA ARG A 184 2.29 32.15 5.80
C ARG A 184 2.17 31.03 4.79
N ILE A 185 2.56 29.83 5.22
CA ILE A 185 2.41 28.64 4.40
C ILE A 185 0.96 28.72 3.95
N GLN A 186 0.80 29.11 2.69
CA GLN A 186 -0.51 29.45 2.20
C GLN A 186 -1.26 28.16 2.00
N GLU A 187 -2.59 28.21 2.07
CA GLU A 187 -3.37 27.01 1.87
C GLU A 187 -3.04 26.32 0.55
N VAL A 188 -2.76 27.14 -0.47
CA VAL A 188 -2.29 26.70 -1.78
C VAL A 188 -0.93 26.02 -1.75
N GLU A 189 -0.01 26.46 -0.88
CA GLU A 189 1.33 25.88 -0.77
C GLU A 189 1.29 24.53 -0.05
N ILE A 190 0.42 24.39 0.96
CA ILE A 190 0.10 23.11 1.60
C ILE A 190 -0.59 22.20 0.60
N GLY A 191 -1.58 22.71 -0.14
CA GLY A 191 -2.29 22.01 -1.20
C GLY A 191 -1.37 21.52 -2.31
N GLU A 192 -0.47 22.36 -2.81
CA GLU A 192 0.55 22.00 -3.80
C GLU A 192 1.55 20.98 -3.25
N ALA A 193 1.99 21.14 -2.01
CA ALA A 193 2.87 20.15 -1.36
C ALA A 193 2.16 18.79 -1.24
N LEU A 194 0.91 18.76 -0.76
CA LEU A 194 0.09 17.54 -0.66
C LEU A 194 -0.20 16.90 -2.03
N LYS A 195 -0.40 17.71 -3.08
CA LYS A 195 -0.53 17.27 -4.48
C LYS A 195 0.76 16.65 -5.01
N ARG A 196 1.92 17.26 -4.72
CA ARG A 196 3.26 16.77 -5.13
C ARG A 196 3.71 15.54 -4.35
N MET A 197 3.23 15.37 -3.12
CA MET A 197 3.51 14.18 -2.31
C MET A 197 2.87 12.94 -2.93
N LYS A 198 3.69 11.92 -3.22
CA LYS A 198 3.22 10.68 -3.83
C LYS A 198 2.49 9.83 -2.78
N GLY A 199 1.32 9.30 -3.13
CA GLY A 199 0.63 8.28 -2.34
C GLY A 199 1.45 7.00 -2.20
N GLY A 200 1.16 6.21 -1.17
CA GLY A 200 1.83 4.93 -0.91
C GLY A 200 3.29 5.03 -0.45
N LYS A 201 3.69 6.17 0.12
CA LYS A 201 5.02 6.35 0.75
C LYS A 201 5.00 5.87 2.20
N ALA A 202 6.18 5.50 2.71
CA ALA A 202 6.32 5.05 4.09
C ALA A 202 5.98 6.18 5.07
N MET A 203 5.28 5.84 6.15
CA MET A 203 4.84 6.78 7.17
C MET A 203 6.04 7.32 7.96
N GLY A 204 5.97 8.60 8.32
CA GLY A 204 6.95 9.24 9.19
C GLY A 204 6.86 8.74 10.64
N PRO A 205 7.71 9.25 11.54
CA PRO A 205 7.66 8.93 12.96
C PRO A 205 6.35 9.36 13.64
N ASP A 206 5.61 10.29 13.03
CA ASP A 206 4.26 10.73 13.43
C ASP A 206 3.17 9.67 13.15
N GLY A 207 3.43 8.72 12.24
CA GLY A 207 2.51 7.66 11.90
C GLY A 207 1.23 8.15 11.21
N ILE A 208 1.30 9.25 10.44
CA ILE A 208 0.16 9.77 9.67
C ILE A 208 0.44 9.57 8.17
N PRO A 209 -0.38 8.80 7.43
CA PRO A 209 -0.20 8.61 6.00
C PRO A 209 -0.66 9.85 5.22
N ILE A 210 -0.06 10.11 4.04
CA ILE A 210 -0.41 11.26 3.19
C ILE A 210 -1.88 11.22 2.75
N GLU A 211 -2.45 10.03 2.67
CA GLU A 211 -3.85 9.80 2.36
C GLU A 211 -4.78 10.43 3.42
N ALA A 212 -4.41 10.38 4.70
CA ALA A 212 -5.18 11.01 5.77
C ALA A 212 -5.21 12.54 5.64
N TRP A 213 -4.06 13.14 5.28
CA TRP A 213 -3.97 14.57 4.99
C TRP A 213 -4.80 14.97 3.76
N ARG A 214 -4.82 14.14 2.71
CA ARG A 214 -5.65 14.37 1.52
C ARG A 214 -7.15 14.28 1.81
N CYS A 215 -7.56 13.39 2.71
CA CYS A 215 -8.97 13.25 3.05
C CYS A 215 -9.50 14.37 3.95
N LEU A 216 -8.64 14.96 4.79
CA LEU A 216 -9.00 16.15 5.55
C LEU A 216 -9.20 17.36 4.61
N GLY A 217 -8.62 17.32 3.40
CA GLY A 217 -8.79 18.35 2.38
C GLY A 217 -8.43 19.73 2.91
N ASP A 218 -9.22 20.74 2.56
CA ASP A 218 -9.00 22.12 3.01
C ASP A 218 -9.16 22.27 4.53
N ARG A 219 -9.78 21.30 5.23
CA ARG A 219 -9.92 21.33 6.70
C ARG A 219 -8.63 20.96 7.45
N ALA A 220 -7.66 20.35 6.77
CA ALA A 220 -6.32 20.10 7.32
C ALA A 220 -5.38 21.30 7.19
N ILE A 221 -5.82 22.31 6.44
CA ILE A 221 -5.07 23.49 6.09
C ILE A 221 -5.61 24.61 6.96
N VAL A 222 -4.83 25.04 7.97
CA VAL A 222 -5.21 26.08 8.96
C VAL A 222 -4.12 27.13 9.04
#